data_AF-A0A5D2FZH4-F1
#
_entry.id   AF-A0A5D2FZH4-F1
#
_cell.length_a   1.000
_cell.length_b   1.000
_cell.length_c   1.000
_cell.angle_alpha   90.00
_cell.angle_beta   90.00
_cell.angle_gamma   90.00
#
_symmetry.space_group_name_H-M   'P 1'
#
loop_
_entity.id
_entity.type
_entity.pdbx_description
1 polymer ?
#
loop_
_entity_poly.entity_id
_entity_poly.type
_entity_poly.pdbx_seq_one_letter_code
_entity_poly.pdbx_strand_id
1 'polypeptide(L)'
;MDNPLSQNPDSTWSQYFRNAELEKMVIQDLSRLYPEHESYFHTPGCQGMLRRILLLWCLRHPDCGYRQGMHGLLAPLLYVLHVDVERLLEVRKLYEDLFIDKFDGFSFEENGVAYNFDFKKFADSVEDEIESQGNSKQVMSLYELDPELQAVVLLSDAYGAEGELGIVLSEKFMEHNAYCMFDALMIGAHGSDAYGLGLLNLFLLLLIKAKLLLGSYKLHSLQSKFLFLHPCQVDDGVVLPDEASLYLTAIEDAEYKDDKIEFWNNVFGFDMSCIKKQAMMEPLVNTVDQKQIVTNCHLLKTMDISKMVLGDASFTAPFKLIAERDDYIHAFVAYFDVSFTKCHKLMGFSTGPRSRATHWKQTVLYLEDVLTICEGETIIGSMTVAPNKKNPRDVDIMVKYSLSGRRCVVSRVQFYKMR
;
A
#
# COMPACT_ATOMS: atom_id res chain seq x y z
N MET A 1 34.13 1.42 33.18
CA MET A 1 33.03 0.52 33.60
C MET A 1 32.20 1.29 34.62
N ASP A 2 30.92 1.51 34.34
CA ASP A 2 30.02 2.17 35.29
C ASP A 2 29.79 1.29 36.52
N ASN A 3 29.67 1.92 37.69
CA ASN A 3 29.42 1.24 38.97
C ASN A 3 27.94 0.81 39.06
N PRO A 4 27.63 -0.46 39.37
CA PRO A 4 26.25 -0.95 39.56
C PRO A 4 25.46 -0.28 40.70
N LEU A 5 26.14 0.40 41.62
CA LEU A 5 25.53 1.17 42.71
C LEU A 5 25.54 2.69 42.46
N SER A 6 25.83 3.11 41.22
CA SER A 6 25.83 4.52 40.85
C SER A 6 24.44 5.13 41.05
N GLN A 7 24.39 6.24 41.80
CA GLN A 7 23.18 7.05 41.96
C GLN A 7 22.98 8.04 40.80
N ASN A 8 23.89 8.06 39.82
CA ASN A 8 23.76 8.91 38.65
C ASN A 8 22.60 8.39 37.76
N PRO A 9 21.53 9.17 37.54
CA PRO A 9 20.37 8.74 36.75
C PRO A 9 20.71 8.35 35.32
N ASP A 10 21.80 8.88 34.76
CA ASP A 10 22.24 8.61 33.39
C ASP A 10 23.25 7.44 33.29
N SER A 11 23.52 6.74 34.40
CA SER A 11 24.43 5.60 34.37
C SER A 11 23.81 4.40 33.64
N THR A 12 24.67 3.60 33.00
CA THR A 12 24.27 2.38 32.29
C THR A 12 23.45 1.44 33.19
N TRP A 13 23.82 1.35 34.48
CA TRP A 13 23.14 0.52 35.46
C TRP A 13 21.80 1.08 35.92
N SER A 14 21.69 2.39 36.15
CA SER A 14 20.41 3.01 36.50
C SER A 14 19.40 2.88 35.35
N GLN A 15 19.84 2.98 34.10
CA GLN A 15 18.99 2.72 32.93
C GLN A 15 18.58 1.25 32.85
N TYR A 16 19.51 0.32 33.10
CA TYR A 16 19.22 -1.12 33.15
C TYR A 16 18.16 -1.46 34.21
N PHE A 17 18.31 -0.96 35.44
CA PHE A 17 17.34 -1.23 36.50
C PHE A 17 15.95 -0.64 36.20
N ARG A 18 15.88 0.59 35.67
CA ARG A 18 14.60 1.18 35.24
C ARG A 18 13.91 0.35 34.16
N ASN A 19 14.67 -0.14 33.18
CA ASN A 19 14.13 -0.97 32.10
C ASN A 19 13.65 -2.34 32.63
N ALA A 20 14.38 -2.94 33.57
CA ALA A 20 14.00 -4.19 34.21
C ALA A 20 12.73 -4.06 35.07
N GLU A 21 12.58 -2.94 35.80
CA GLU A 21 11.36 -2.63 36.55
C GLU A 21 10.16 -2.41 35.62
N LEU A 22 10.35 -1.63 34.55
CA LEU A 22 9.35 -1.41 33.49
C LEU A 22 8.87 -2.74 32.91
N GLU A 23 9.80 -3.60 32.54
CA GLU A 23 9.51 -4.92 31.98
C GLU A 23 8.74 -5.82 32.95
N LYS A 24 9.12 -5.81 34.23
CA LYS A 24 8.41 -6.55 35.27
C LYS A 24 6.96 -6.05 35.42
N MET A 25 6.73 -4.74 35.38
CA MET A 25 5.38 -4.16 35.44
C MET A 25 4.52 -4.60 34.24
N VAL A 26 5.07 -4.54 33.03
CA VAL A 26 4.38 -4.96 31.80
C VAL A 26 4.02 -6.45 31.86
N ILE A 27 4.96 -7.32 32.25
CA ILE A 27 4.73 -8.77 32.35
C ILE A 27 3.64 -9.08 33.38
N GLN A 28 3.68 -8.42 34.55
CA GLN A 28 2.70 -8.64 35.61
C GLN A 28 1.29 -8.27 35.15
N ASP A 29 1.13 -7.17 34.43
CA ASP A 29 -0.15 -6.73 33.90
C ASP A 29 -0.66 -7.63 32.77
N LEU A 30 0.22 -8.02 31.84
CA LEU A 30 -0.14 -8.92 30.75
C LEU A 30 -0.57 -10.31 31.24
N SER A 31 -0.03 -10.78 32.38
CA SER A 31 -0.45 -12.05 33.00
C SER A 31 -1.90 -12.02 33.51
N ARG A 32 -2.47 -10.82 33.70
CA ARG A 32 -3.84 -10.59 34.19
C ARG A 32 -4.81 -10.14 33.10
N LEU A 33 -4.35 -10.10 31.84
CA LEU A 33 -5.12 -9.60 30.71
C LEU A 33 -6.21 -10.63 30.31
N TYR A 34 -7.48 -10.25 30.45
CA TYR A 34 -8.67 -11.04 30.05
C TYR A 34 -8.71 -12.50 30.54
N PRO A 35 -8.69 -12.74 31.87
CA PRO A 35 -8.60 -14.09 32.45
C PRO A 35 -9.82 -14.98 32.21
N GLU A 36 -10.95 -14.41 31.80
CA GLU A 36 -12.20 -15.14 31.51
C GLU A 36 -12.26 -15.68 30.07
N HIS A 37 -11.36 -15.22 29.18
CA HIS A 37 -11.25 -15.68 27.80
C HIS A 37 -9.94 -16.48 27.64
N GLU A 38 -9.99 -17.80 27.88
CA GLU A 38 -8.81 -18.69 27.83
C GLU A 38 -8.16 -18.84 26.43
N SER A 39 -8.58 -18.11 25.40
CA SER A 39 -8.08 -18.25 24.02
C SER A 39 -7.45 -16.97 23.46
N TYR A 40 -6.42 -17.15 22.64
CA TYR A 40 -5.54 -16.14 22.01
C TYR A 40 -4.66 -15.28 22.94
N PHE A 41 -5.23 -14.53 23.91
CA PHE A 41 -4.47 -13.52 24.66
C PHE A 41 -3.42 -14.08 25.60
N HIS A 42 -3.56 -15.33 26.04
CA HIS A 42 -2.59 -16.02 26.88
C HIS A 42 -1.55 -16.84 26.09
N THR A 43 -1.61 -16.83 24.74
CA THR A 43 -0.62 -17.52 23.92
C THR A 43 0.76 -16.87 24.05
N PRO A 44 1.86 -17.65 24.05
CA PRO A 44 3.22 -17.10 24.11
C PRO A 44 3.52 -16.10 22.99
N GLY A 45 2.95 -16.32 21.80
CA GLY A 45 3.06 -15.42 20.65
C GLY A 45 2.43 -14.05 20.94
N CYS A 46 1.14 -14.01 21.27
CA CYS A 46 0.40 -12.77 21.55
C CYS A 46 1.00 -12.01 22.75
N GLN A 47 1.30 -12.70 23.85
CA GLN A 47 1.95 -12.11 25.03
C GLN A 47 3.32 -11.51 24.70
N GLY A 48 4.09 -12.19 23.83
CA GLY A 48 5.37 -11.70 23.33
C GLY A 48 5.23 -10.41 22.51
N MET A 49 4.26 -10.35 21.60
CA MET A 49 3.98 -9.17 20.76
C MET A 49 3.53 -7.99 21.61
N LEU A 50 2.56 -8.18 22.51
CA LEU A 50 2.08 -7.15 23.43
C LEU A 50 3.22 -6.58 24.29
N ARG A 51 4.07 -7.46 24.83
CA ARG A 51 5.24 -7.05 25.62
C ARG A 51 6.21 -6.22 24.79
N ARG A 52 6.58 -6.66 23.58
CA ARG A 52 7.53 -5.92 22.71
C ARG A 52 7.00 -4.54 22.35
N ILE A 53 5.74 -4.44 21.94
CA ILE A 53 5.11 -3.17 21.54
C ILE A 53 5.06 -2.19 22.73
N LEU A 54 4.58 -2.65 23.90
CA LEU A 54 4.49 -1.81 25.10
C LEU A 54 5.86 -1.33 25.56
N LEU A 55 6.86 -2.22 25.59
CA LEU A 55 8.23 -1.87 25.95
C LEU A 55 8.82 -0.86 24.98
N LEU A 56 8.71 -1.11 23.67
CA LEU A 56 9.23 -0.22 22.64
C LEU A 56 8.60 1.17 22.75
N TRP A 57 7.28 1.23 22.94
CA TRP A 57 6.56 2.50 23.09
C TRP A 57 7.05 3.27 24.34
N CYS A 58 7.16 2.59 25.48
CA CYS A 58 7.61 3.24 26.72
C CYS A 58 9.05 3.74 26.66
N LEU A 59 9.93 3.03 25.94
CA LEU A 59 11.31 3.46 25.71
C LEU A 59 11.41 4.66 24.76
N ARG A 60 10.48 4.79 23.81
CA ARG A 60 10.41 5.95 22.90
C ARG A 60 9.71 7.17 23.51
N HIS A 61 8.87 6.97 24.52
CA HIS A 61 8.11 8.00 25.21
C HIS A 61 8.42 8.06 26.72
N PRO A 62 9.66 8.44 27.11
CA PRO A 62 10.10 8.41 28.50
C PRO A 62 9.29 9.35 29.42
N ASP A 63 8.71 10.42 28.88
CA ASP A 63 7.91 11.39 29.64
C ASP A 63 6.56 10.81 30.11
N CYS A 64 6.00 9.85 29.35
CA CYS A 64 4.72 9.23 29.66
C CYS A 64 4.91 7.92 30.45
N GLY A 65 5.90 7.11 30.04
CA GLY A 65 6.19 5.79 30.59
C GLY A 65 5.03 4.79 30.45
N TYR A 66 5.19 3.62 31.05
CA TYR A 66 4.11 2.63 31.12
C TYR A 66 3.11 2.99 32.21
N ARG A 67 1.81 2.90 31.87
CA ARG A 67 0.70 3.07 32.81
C ARG A 67 -0.22 1.85 32.78
N GLN A 68 -0.64 1.43 33.97
CA GLN A 68 -1.60 0.34 34.13
C GLN A 68 -2.86 0.63 33.30
N GLY A 69 -3.26 -0.35 32.48
CA GLY A 69 -4.38 -0.24 31.53
C GLY A 69 -3.94 -0.12 30.06
N MET A 70 -2.70 0.28 29.77
CA MET A 70 -2.18 0.36 28.40
C MET A 70 -2.20 -1.00 27.68
N HIS A 71 -1.90 -2.08 28.38
CA HIS A 71 -2.02 -3.45 27.87
C HIS A 71 -3.45 -3.81 27.46
N GLY A 72 -4.46 -3.33 28.20
CA GLY A 72 -5.87 -3.52 27.87
C GLY A 72 -6.36 -2.68 26.69
N LEU A 73 -5.64 -1.61 26.33
CA LEU A 73 -5.91 -0.80 25.13
C LEU A 73 -5.26 -1.41 23.89
N LEU A 74 -4.04 -1.93 24.03
CA LEU A 74 -3.30 -2.56 22.93
C LEU A 74 -3.91 -3.92 22.53
N ALA A 75 -4.35 -4.71 23.50
CA ALA A 75 -4.82 -6.08 23.28
C ALA A 75 -5.95 -6.18 22.23
N PRO A 76 -7.02 -5.36 22.26
CA PRO A 76 -8.03 -5.36 21.21
C PRO A 76 -7.51 -5.01 19.81
N LEU A 77 -6.53 -4.10 19.69
CA LEU A 77 -5.93 -3.74 18.41
C LEU A 77 -5.21 -4.94 17.78
N LEU A 78 -4.42 -5.63 18.60
CA LEU A 78 -3.68 -6.81 18.17
C LEU A 78 -4.61 -7.98 17.80
N TYR A 79 -5.72 -8.14 18.53
CA TYR A 79 -6.71 -9.19 18.23
C TYR A 79 -7.43 -8.97 16.91
N VAL A 80 -7.83 -7.73 16.61
CA VAL A 80 -8.47 -7.40 15.33
C VAL A 80 -7.54 -7.71 14.16
N LEU A 81 -6.28 -7.28 14.25
CA LEU A 81 -5.28 -7.57 13.23
C LEU A 81 -5.11 -9.08 13.04
N HIS A 82 -5.04 -9.86 14.12
CA HIS A 82 -4.93 -11.31 14.04
C HIS A 82 -6.13 -11.96 13.32
N VAL A 83 -7.37 -11.57 13.68
CA VAL A 83 -8.58 -12.07 13.02
C VAL A 83 -8.61 -11.70 11.54
N ASP A 84 -8.15 -10.50 11.18
CA ASP A 84 -8.06 -10.05 9.79
C ASP A 84 -7.07 -10.90 8.98
N VAL A 85 -5.91 -11.24 9.56
CA VAL A 85 -4.91 -12.12 8.93
C VAL A 85 -5.44 -13.54 8.76
N GLU A 86 -6.08 -14.11 9.78
CA GLU A 86 -6.69 -15.45 9.69
C GLU A 86 -7.75 -15.50 8.58
N ARG A 87 -8.61 -14.48 8.49
CA ARG A 87 -9.62 -14.38 7.42
C ARG A 87 -8.97 -14.31 6.04
N LEU A 88 -7.88 -13.56 5.88
CA LEU A 88 -7.12 -13.47 4.62
C LEU A 88 -6.53 -14.85 4.24
N LEU A 89 -5.97 -15.57 5.21
CA LEU A 89 -5.42 -16.91 4.99
C LEU A 89 -6.48 -17.92 4.57
N GLU A 90 -7.66 -17.89 5.20
CA GLU A 90 -8.80 -18.72 4.82
C GLU A 90 -9.28 -18.42 3.40
N VAL A 91 -9.43 -17.14 3.05
CA VAL A 91 -9.84 -16.73 1.69
C VAL A 91 -8.80 -17.16 0.66
N ARG A 92 -7.50 -16.99 0.95
CA ARG A 92 -6.43 -17.42 0.04
C ARG A 92 -6.44 -18.94 -0.17
N LYS A 93 -6.67 -19.73 0.88
CA LYS A 93 -6.79 -21.20 0.78
C LYS A 93 -8.00 -21.63 -0.05
N LEU A 94 -9.13 -20.94 0.08
CA LEU A 94 -10.38 -21.31 -0.60
C LEU A 94 -10.44 -20.88 -2.08
N TYR A 95 -9.75 -19.80 -2.42
CA TYR A 95 -9.81 -19.14 -3.74
C TYR A 95 -8.42 -18.96 -4.36
N GLU A 96 -7.55 -19.97 -4.21
CA GLU A 96 -6.15 -19.94 -4.64
C GLU A 96 -6.00 -19.50 -6.10
N ASP A 97 -6.88 -19.96 -7.00
CA ASP A 97 -6.91 -19.58 -8.43
C ASP A 97 -7.02 -18.07 -8.70
N LEU A 98 -7.60 -17.30 -7.77
CA LEU A 98 -7.74 -15.84 -7.88
C LEU A 98 -6.52 -15.08 -7.35
N PHE A 99 -5.63 -15.77 -6.63
CA PHE A 99 -4.36 -15.24 -6.13
C PHE A 99 -3.16 -15.79 -6.89
N ILE A 100 -3.35 -16.82 -7.74
CA ILE A 100 -2.32 -17.30 -8.66
C ILE A 100 -2.28 -16.38 -9.88
N ASP A 101 -1.19 -15.64 -10.02
CA ASP A 101 -0.84 -14.97 -11.26
C ASP A 101 -0.52 -16.03 -12.32
N LYS A 102 -1.52 -16.43 -13.11
CA LYS A 102 -1.28 -17.24 -14.30
C LYS A 102 -0.52 -16.39 -15.32
N PHE A 103 0.79 -16.57 -15.35
CA PHE A 103 1.66 -16.05 -16.40
C PHE A 103 1.23 -16.68 -17.73
N ASP A 104 0.39 -15.94 -18.45
CA ASP A 104 -0.15 -16.21 -19.78
C ASP A 104 -0.90 -17.55 -19.95
N GLY A 105 -2.03 -17.51 -20.66
CA GLY A 105 -2.81 -18.68 -21.06
C GLY A 105 -2.14 -19.58 -22.11
N PHE A 106 -0.84 -19.85 -21.97
CA PHE A 106 -0.16 -20.95 -22.63
C PHE A 106 0.02 -22.08 -21.61
N SER A 107 -0.83 -23.09 -21.71
CA SER A 107 -0.49 -24.41 -21.21
C SER A 107 0.73 -24.90 -22.00
N PHE A 108 1.93 -24.65 -21.48
CA PHE A 108 3.04 -25.52 -21.80
C PHE A 108 2.72 -26.88 -21.17
N GLU A 109 2.77 -27.95 -21.96
CA GLU A 109 2.80 -29.30 -21.41
C GLU A 109 4.01 -29.38 -20.47
N GLU A 110 3.76 -29.30 -19.17
CA GLU A 110 4.77 -29.38 -18.13
C GLU A 110 5.38 -30.78 -18.11
N ASN A 111 6.47 -30.95 -18.83
CA ASN A 111 7.50 -31.91 -18.42
C ASN A 111 8.40 -31.23 -17.38
N GLY A 112 8.00 -31.38 -16.12
CA GLY A 112 8.90 -31.59 -15.00
C GLY A 112 9.65 -30.38 -14.45
N VAL A 113 9.42 -30.18 -13.14
CA VAL A 113 10.19 -29.38 -12.18
C VAL A 113 9.69 -27.94 -11.99
N ALA A 114 8.50 -27.83 -11.41
CA ALA A 114 8.09 -26.63 -10.69
C ALA A 114 8.98 -26.44 -9.44
N TYR A 115 9.61 -25.27 -9.36
CA TYR A 115 10.31 -24.81 -8.16
C TYR A 115 9.28 -24.52 -7.06
N ASN A 116 9.07 -25.48 -6.15
CA ASN A 116 8.34 -25.26 -4.90
C ASN A 116 9.09 -24.24 -4.04
N PHE A 117 8.56 -23.03 -3.92
CA PHE A 117 8.93 -22.12 -2.83
C PHE A 117 8.18 -22.57 -1.56
N ASP A 118 8.82 -23.47 -0.83
CA ASP A 118 8.25 -24.19 0.30
C ASP A 118 8.12 -23.26 1.54
N PHE A 119 6.92 -22.73 1.79
CA PHE A 119 6.61 -21.93 2.99
C PHE A 119 6.40 -22.79 4.26
N LYS A 120 6.71 -24.09 4.18
CA LYS A 120 6.36 -25.09 5.20
C LYS A 120 7.25 -25.10 6.45
N LYS A 121 8.17 -24.15 6.61
CA LYS A 121 9.10 -24.11 7.74
C LYS A 121 8.74 -22.99 8.71
N PHE A 122 7.65 -23.16 9.45
CA PHE A 122 7.42 -22.60 10.80
C PHE A 122 6.07 -23.04 11.42
N ALA A 123 5.24 -23.81 10.68
CA ALA A 123 3.94 -24.31 11.16
C ALA A 123 4.01 -25.66 11.93
N ASP A 124 5.19 -26.14 12.32
CA ASP A 124 5.33 -27.34 13.16
C ASP A 124 5.51 -26.95 14.63
N SER A 125 4.48 -26.34 15.21
CA SER A 125 4.19 -26.46 16.63
C SER A 125 2.81 -25.86 16.91
N VAL A 126 1.75 -26.55 16.52
CA VAL A 126 0.45 -26.64 17.20
C VAL A 126 -0.45 -27.53 16.34
N GLU A 127 -0.84 -28.64 16.97
CA GLU A 127 -1.97 -29.53 16.68
C GLU A 127 -1.82 -30.64 15.63
N ASP A 128 -1.73 -31.84 16.22
CA ASP A 128 -2.07 -33.16 15.71
C ASP A 128 -3.46 -33.23 15.04
N GLU A 129 -3.53 -34.10 14.03
CA GLU A 129 -4.70 -34.85 13.57
C GLU A 129 -6.00 -34.08 13.25
N ILE A 130 -6.07 -33.44 12.07
CA ILE A 130 -7.26 -33.56 11.20
C ILE A 130 -6.81 -33.66 9.73
N GLU A 131 -6.85 -34.88 9.18
CA GLU A 131 -6.69 -35.13 7.75
C GLU A 131 -7.89 -34.61 6.93
N SER A 132 -7.55 -33.76 5.95
CA SER A 132 -8.08 -33.65 4.57
C SER A 132 -9.59 -33.60 4.31
N GLN A 133 -10.05 -32.44 3.82
CA GLN A 133 -10.79 -32.34 2.54
C GLN A 133 -10.81 -30.86 2.09
N GLY A 134 -9.75 -30.42 1.40
CA GLY A 134 -9.71 -29.11 0.76
C GLY A 134 -10.50 -29.14 -0.56
N ASN A 135 -11.77 -28.76 -0.52
CA ASN A 135 -12.52 -28.43 -1.74
C ASN A 135 -12.13 -27.01 -2.16
N SER A 136 -11.20 -26.86 -3.10
CA SER A 136 -11.02 -25.60 -3.82
C SER A 136 -12.30 -25.29 -4.58
N LYS A 137 -12.87 -24.10 -4.38
CA LYS A 137 -14.01 -23.66 -5.18
C LYS A 137 -13.48 -23.04 -6.46
N GLN A 138 -13.67 -23.74 -7.57
CA GLN A 138 -13.31 -23.25 -8.89
C GLN A 138 -14.26 -22.10 -9.28
N VAL A 139 -13.86 -20.85 -9.02
CA VAL A 139 -14.60 -19.65 -9.42
C VAL A 139 -14.05 -19.17 -10.76
N MET A 140 -14.90 -19.05 -11.77
CA MET A 140 -14.49 -18.68 -13.13
C MET A 140 -14.34 -17.15 -13.31
N SER A 141 -14.83 -16.35 -12.36
CA SER A 141 -14.91 -14.89 -12.49
C SER A 141 -15.00 -14.17 -11.14
N LEU A 142 -14.21 -13.09 -10.95
CA LEU A 142 -14.25 -12.20 -9.77
C LEU A 142 -15.65 -11.62 -9.48
N TYR A 143 -16.51 -11.51 -10.49
CA TYR A 143 -17.86 -10.94 -10.36
C TYR A 143 -18.89 -11.92 -9.77
N GLU A 144 -18.52 -13.19 -9.59
CA GLU A 144 -19.37 -14.21 -8.96
C GLU A 144 -19.16 -14.30 -7.43
N LEU A 145 -18.14 -13.61 -6.91
CA LEU A 145 -17.88 -13.51 -5.49
C LEU A 145 -18.86 -12.57 -4.80
N ASP A 146 -19.11 -12.81 -3.51
CA ASP A 146 -19.77 -11.80 -2.71
C ASP A 146 -18.90 -10.52 -2.61
N PRO A 147 -19.52 -9.34 -2.40
CA PRO A 147 -18.79 -8.08 -2.38
C PRO A 147 -17.68 -7.99 -1.33
N GLU A 148 -17.78 -8.74 -0.22
CA GLU A 148 -16.75 -8.75 0.82
C GLU A 148 -15.52 -9.54 0.37
N LEU A 149 -15.73 -10.70 -0.25
CA LEU A 149 -14.66 -11.51 -0.83
C LEU A 149 -14.00 -10.84 -2.02
N GLN A 150 -14.77 -10.16 -2.86
CA GLN A 150 -14.24 -9.40 -3.98
C GLN A 150 -13.27 -8.30 -3.50
N ALA A 151 -13.60 -7.61 -2.41
CA ALA A 151 -12.71 -6.61 -1.81
C ALA A 151 -11.43 -7.23 -1.24
N VAL A 152 -11.52 -8.37 -0.54
CA VAL A 152 -10.35 -9.08 0.00
C VAL A 152 -9.40 -9.52 -1.12
N VAL A 153 -9.96 -10.06 -2.21
CA VAL A 153 -9.15 -10.47 -3.37
C VAL A 153 -8.54 -9.25 -4.06
N LEU A 154 -9.29 -8.15 -4.23
CA LEU A 154 -8.83 -6.92 -4.90
C LEU A 154 -7.80 -6.12 -4.11
N LEU A 155 -7.67 -6.30 -2.80
CA LEU A 155 -6.70 -5.60 -1.94
C LEU A 155 -5.40 -6.38 -1.67
N SER A 156 -5.34 -7.66 -2.04
CA SER A 156 -4.22 -8.58 -1.75
C SER A 156 -3.25 -8.71 -2.93
N ASP A 157 -2.90 -7.60 -3.57
CA ASP A 157 -2.00 -7.60 -4.74
C ASP A 157 -0.62 -8.19 -4.35
N ALA A 158 0.13 -8.75 -5.30
CA ALA A 158 1.48 -9.25 -5.07
C ALA A 158 2.57 -8.28 -5.57
N TYR A 159 2.25 -7.32 -6.45
CA TYR A 159 3.27 -6.52 -7.14
C TYR A 159 3.07 -4.99 -7.18
N GLY A 160 2.00 -4.42 -6.60
CA GLY A 160 1.82 -2.97 -6.45
C GLY A 160 2.14 -2.42 -5.04
N ALA A 161 1.99 -1.10 -4.85
CA ALA A 161 1.96 -0.49 -3.50
C ALA A 161 0.82 -1.06 -2.61
N GLU A 162 -0.17 -1.72 -3.22
CA GLU A 162 -1.20 -2.51 -2.53
C GLU A 162 -0.74 -3.95 -2.22
N GLY A 163 0.31 -4.46 -2.87
CA GLY A 163 0.98 -5.68 -2.41
C GLY A 163 1.83 -5.49 -1.17
N GLU A 164 2.32 -4.27 -0.94
CA GLU A 164 2.80 -3.86 0.37
C GLU A 164 1.68 -3.86 1.42
N LEU A 165 0.41 -3.64 1.05
CA LEU A 165 -0.74 -3.82 1.97
C LEU A 165 -0.99 -5.29 2.29
N GLY A 166 -0.82 -6.20 1.32
CA GLY A 166 -0.79 -7.65 1.56
C GLY A 166 0.39 -8.09 2.45
N ILE A 167 1.51 -7.39 2.39
CA ILE A 167 2.66 -7.55 3.28
C ILE A 167 2.39 -6.94 4.67
N VAL A 168 1.74 -5.78 4.74
CA VAL A 168 1.27 -5.13 5.98
C VAL A 168 0.21 -6.01 6.67
N LEU A 169 -0.69 -6.63 5.91
CA LEU A 169 -1.65 -7.65 6.37
C LEU A 169 -1.03 -9.05 6.46
N SER A 170 0.27 -9.20 6.20
CA SER A 170 0.94 -10.46 6.47
C SER A 170 1.25 -10.58 7.96
N GLU A 171 1.28 -11.80 8.46
CA GLU A 171 1.69 -12.11 9.83
C GLU A 171 3.05 -11.44 10.19
N LYS A 172 3.92 -11.21 9.19
CA LYS A 172 5.26 -10.63 9.36
C LYS A 172 5.25 -9.18 9.89
N PHE A 173 4.19 -8.40 9.65
CA PHE A 173 4.13 -6.97 10.00
C PHE A 173 3.06 -6.64 11.05
N MET A 174 2.37 -7.66 11.59
CA MET A 174 1.31 -7.48 12.58
C MET A 174 1.77 -6.66 13.80
N GLU A 175 2.99 -6.90 14.29
CA GLU A 175 3.58 -6.13 15.41
C GLU A 175 3.80 -4.65 15.07
N HIS A 176 4.30 -4.37 13.87
CA HIS A 176 4.56 -3.02 13.40
C HIS A 176 3.25 -2.23 13.29
N ASN A 177 2.21 -2.83 12.73
CA ASN A 177 0.92 -2.16 12.58
C ASN A 177 0.25 -1.93 13.92
N ALA A 178 0.25 -2.94 14.79
CA ALA A 178 -0.25 -2.81 16.14
C ALA A 178 0.48 -1.68 16.90
N TYR A 179 1.80 -1.57 16.74
CA TYR A 179 2.58 -0.47 17.29
C TYR A 179 2.13 0.89 16.74
N CYS A 180 2.03 1.06 15.42
CA CYS A 180 1.64 2.33 14.80
C CYS A 180 0.22 2.77 15.22
N MET A 181 -0.73 1.83 15.27
CA MET A 181 -2.10 2.10 15.74
C MET A 181 -2.12 2.50 17.21
N PHE A 182 -1.34 1.80 18.04
CA PHE A 182 -1.24 2.10 19.46
C PHE A 182 -0.54 3.44 19.71
N ASP A 183 0.51 3.76 18.98
CA ASP A 183 1.23 5.02 19.07
C ASP A 183 0.33 6.21 18.74
N ALA A 184 -0.43 6.11 17.64
CA ALA A 184 -1.43 7.10 17.26
C ALA A 184 -2.53 7.26 18.32
N LEU A 185 -2.98 6.16 18.94
CA LEU A 185 -3.96 6.18 20.03
C LEU A 185 -3.43 6.92 21.27
N MET A 186 -2.16 6.71 21.61
CA MET A 186 -1.56 7.21 22.85
C MET A 186 -1.07 8.66 22.77
N ILE A 187 -0.59 9.10 21.60
CA ILE A 187 -0.06 10.47 21.44
C ILE A 187 -1.19 11.48 21.17
N GLY A 188 -2.27 11.04 20.49
CA GLY A 188 -3.28 11.97 19.96
C GLY A 188 -2.68 12.99 18.99
N ALA A 189 -3.50 13.84 18.37
CA ALA A 189 -2.97 14.94 17.56
C ALA A 189 -2.37 16.02 18.47
N HIS A 190 -1.08 15.89 18.81
CA HIS A 190 -0.21 16.84 19.51
C HIS A 190 -0.87 17.84 20.47
N GLY A 191 -0.89 17.50 21.77
CA GLY A 191 -0.63 18.45 22.85
C GLY A 191 -1.49 19.71 22.95
N SER A 192 -2.81 19.59 23.10
CA SER A 192 -3.59 20.44 24.03
C SER A 192 -4.94 19.78 24.32
N ASP A 193 -5.33 19.74 25.60
CA ASP A 193 -6.62 19.29 26.12
C ASP A 193 -6.99 17.82 25.86
N ALA A 194 -6.08 16.97 26.31
CA ALA A 194 -6.18 15.51 26.35
C ALA A 194 -7.16 15.00 27.43
N TYR A 195 -8.47 15.13 27.21
CA TYR A 195 -9.46 14.25 27.85
C TYR A 195 -10.67 13.95 26.94
N GLY A 196 -11.08 14.86 26.04
CA GLY A 196 -12.31 14.71 25.24
C GLY A 196 -12.25 13.71 24.08
N LEU A 197 -11.16 13.70 23.30
CA LEU A 197 -11.04 12.87 22.09
C LEU A 197 -10.68 11.39 22.42
N GLY A 198 -9.90 11.17 23.47
CA GLY A 198 -9.61 9.84 24.00
C GLY A 198 -10.85 9.18 24.61
N LEU A 199 -11.73 9.96 25.26
CA LEU A 199 -13.04 9.50 25.73
C LEU A 199 -13.98 9.14 24.57
N LEU A 200 -13.93 9.86 23.44
CA LEU A 200 -14.71 9.55 22.25
C LEU A 200 -14.26 8.23 21.59
N ASN A 201 -12.94 8.02 21.47
CA ASN A 201 -12.38 6.76 20.97
C ASN A 201 -12.63 5.59 21.95
N LEU A 202 -12.59 5.84 23.26
CA LEU A 202 -12.96 4.86 24.28
C LEU A 202 -14.46 4.55 24.26
N PHE A 203 -15.33 5.53 23.99
CA PHE A 203 -16.78 5.35 23.84
C PHE A 203 -17.13 4.57 22.57
N LEU A 204 -16.41 4.82 21.45
CA LEU A 204 -16.49 4.02 20.23
C LEU A 204 -16.00 2.59 20.43
N LEU A 205 -14.90 2.38 21.16
CA LEU A 205 -14.41 1.04 21.52
C LEU A 205 -15.35 0.31 22.49
N LEU A 206 -15.95 1.01 23.46
CA LEU A 206 -16.94 0.46 24.39
C LEU A 206 -18.26 0.13 23.70
N LEU A 207 -18.67 0.88 22.68
CA LEU A 207 -19.81 0.55 21.80
C LEU A 207 -19.54 -0.68 20.93
N ILE A 208 -18.29 -0.86 20.47
CA ILE A 208 -17.84 -2.07 19.77
C ILE A 208 -17.87 -3.27 20.73
N LYS A 209 -17.42 -3.08 21.98
CA LYS A 209 -17.42 -4.09 23.05
C LYS A 209 -18.83 -4.48 23.53
N ALA A 210 -19.76 -3.53 23.65
CA ALA A 210 -21.15 -3.78 24.07
C ALA A 210 -21.95 -4.56 23.01
N LYS A 211 -21.59 -4.43 21.72
CA LYS A 211 -22.14 -5.24 20.64
C LYS A 211 -21.53 -6.64 20.56
N LEU A 212 -20.27 -6.82 20.93
CA LEU A 212 -19.57 -8.12 20.89
C LEU A 212 -19.98 -9.07 22.04
N LEU A 213 -20.43 -8.55 23.19
CA LEU A 213 -20.76 -9.36 24.37
C LEU A 213 -22.23 -9.84 24.46
N LEU A 214 -23.13 -9.43 23.55
CA LEU A 214 -24.58 -9.66 23.70
C LEU A 214 -25.27 -10.49 22.60
N GLY A 215 -24.56 -11.08 21.64
CA GLY A 215 -25.27 -11.87 20.63
C GLY A 215 -24.38 -12.68 19.72
N SER A 216 -24.55 -14.00 19.78
CA SER A 216 -24.26 -14.93 18.69
C SER A 216 -24.79 -14.42 17.35
N TYR A 217 -24.18 -14.90 16.27
CA TYR A 217 -24.54 -14.75 14.84
C TYR A 217 -23.84 -13.65 14.04
N LYS A 218 -23.05 -14.13 13.05
CA LYS A 218 -22.65 -13.50 11.79
C LYS A 218 -21.84 -12.21 11.90
N LEU A 219 -20.54 -12.36 11.64
CA LEU A 219 -19.53 -11.32 11.54
C LEU A 219 -19.71 -10.46 10.28
N HIS A 220 -20.84 -9.77 10.15
CA HIS A 220 -21.00 -8.61 9.28
C HIS A 220 -20.82 -7.35 10.15
N SER A 221 -20.03 -6.39 9.66
CA SER A 221 -20.01 -4.97 10.06
C SER A 221 -18.86 -4.39 10.89
N LEU A 222 -17.67 -4.99 10.96
CA LEU A 222 -16.52 -4.32 11.62
C LEU A 222 -15.20 -4.20 10.83
N GLN A 223 -15.11 -4.70 9.59
CA GLN A 223 -14.07 -4.28 8.64
C GLN A 223 -14.49 -3.06 7.79
N SER A 224 -15.78 -2.70 7.81
CA SER A 224 -16.37 -1.64 6.96
C SER A 224 -16.16 -0.21 7.46
N LYS A 225 -15.14 0.06 8.30
CA LYS A 225 -14.91 1.42 8.84
C LYS A 225 -13.49 1.95 8.75
N PHE A 226 -12.51 1.16 8.31
CA PHE A 226 -11.13 1.65 8.19
C PHE A 226 -10.60 1.75 6.76
N LEU A 227 -11.34 1.27 5.75
CA LEU A 227 -10.88 1.33 4.37
C LEU A 227 -12.04 1.37 3.37
N PHE A 228 -12.93 2.35 3.48
CA PHE A 228 -13.87 2.68 2.40
C PHE A 228 -14.06 4.19 2.33
N LEU A 229 -13.39 4.79 1.35
CA LEU A 229 -13.74 6.10 0.83
C LEU A 229 -14.56 5.93 -0.44
N HIS A 230 -15.77 5.39 -0.26
CA HIS A 230 -17.02 5.89 -0.87
C HIS A 230 -18.24 5.25 -0.20
N PRO A 231 -19.34 5.98 -0.07
CA PRO A 231 -19.70 6.82 1.06
C PRO A 231 -20.61 6.05 2.04
N CYS A 232 -20.16 5.84 3.28
CA CYS A 232 -21.11 5.91 4.38
C CYS A 232 -21.53 7.38 4.49
N GLN A 233 -22.70 7.74 3.94
CA GLN A 233 -23.43 8.93 4.31
C GLN A 233 -23.83 8.81 5.80
N VAL A 234 -22.88 9.09 6.67
CA VAL A 234 -23.17 9.86 7.87
C VAL A 234 -23.11 11.30 7.37
N ASP A 235 -24.12 12.12 7.65
CA ASP A 235 -24.30 13.47 7.07
C ASP A 235 -23.11 14.44 7.29
N ASP A 236 -22.02 14.01 7.95
CA ASP A 236 -20.84 14.80 8.31
C ASP A 236 -19.50 14.02 8.30
N GLY A 237 -19.39 12.93 7.52
CA GLY A 237 -18.16 12.14 7.41
C GLY A 237 -17.04 12.83 6.61
N VAL A 238 -15.79 12.77 7.09
CA VAL A 238 -14.62 13.35 6.42
C VAL A 238 -13.72 12.25 5.83
N VAL A 239 -13.29 12.47 4.59
CA VAL A 239 -12.42 11.60 3.79
C VAL A 239 -10.99 12.13 3.85
N LEU A 240 -9.99 11.29 4.14
CA LEU A 240 -8.58 11.69 4.19
C LEU A 240 -7.69 10.60 3.55
N PRO A 241 -6.91 10.92 2.51
CA PRO A 241 -6.93 12.16 1.75
C PRO A 241 -8.27 12.35 1.02
N ASP A 242 -8.70 13.60 0.85
CA ASP A 242 -9.93 13.93 0.13
C ASP A 242 -9.71 14.31 -1.33
N GLU A 243 -8.48 14.65 -1.72
CA GLU A 243 -8.18 15.03 -3.09
C GLU A 243 -6.89 14.37 -3.60
N ALA A 244 -6.95 13.85 -4.83
CA ALA A 244 -5.80 13.37 -5.56
C ALA A 244 -5.74 14.02 -6.95
N SER A 245 -4.58 14.47 -7.38
CA SER A 245 -4.37 15.13 -8.67
C SER A 245 -3.28 14.42 -9.46
N LEU A 246 -3.60 14.02 -10.70
CA LEU A 246 -2.67 13.35 -11.62
C LEU A 246 -2.07 14.36 -12.59
N TYR A 247 -0.75 14.33 -12.74
CA TYR A 247 0.03 15.19 -13.62
C TYR A 247 0.81 14.40 -14.66
N LEU A 248 1.13 15.07 -15.76
CA LEU A 248 1.96 14.54 -16.85
C LEU A 248 3.08 15.53 -17.19
N THR A 249 4.28 15.02 -17.45
CA THR A 249 5.41 15.78 -18.02
C THR A 249 6.17 14.91 -19.03
N ALA A 250 7.16 15.46 -19.72
CA ALA A 250 7.98 14.74 -20.69
C ALA A 250 9.48 14.85 -20.36
N ILE A 251 10.22 13.77 -20.62
CA ILE A 251 11.62 13.64 -20.22
C ILE A 251 12.56 13.20 -21.35
N GLU A 252 13.83 13.57 -21.18
CA GLU A 252 14.98 13.01 -21.87
C GLU A 252 15.49 11.80 -21.05
N ASP A 253 15.68 10.64 -21.70
CA ASP A 253 16.04 9.39 -21.02
C ASP A 253 16.68 8.38 -21.99
N ALA A 254 17.57 8.87 -22.86
CA ALA A 254 18.17 8.07 -23.94
C ALA A 254 18.91 6.83 -23.41
N GLU A 255 19.78 7.02 -22.40
CA GLU A 255 20.62 5.96 -21.85
C GLU A 255 19.78 4.83 -21.26
N TYR A 256 18.79 5.15 -20.44
CA TYR A 256 17.96 4.13 -19.78
C TYR A 256 16.98 3.47 -20.76
N LYS A 257 16.48 4.19 -21.78
CA LYS A 257 15.72 3.59 -22.87
C LYS A 257 16.58 2.60 -23.65
N ASP A 258 17.84 2.91 -23.92
CA ASP A 258 18.75 2.01 -24.62
C ASP A 258 18.94 0.70 -23.82
N ASP A 259 19.22 0.83 -22.52
CA ASP A 259 19.42 -0.30 -21.60
C ASP A 259 18.17 -1.17 -21.38
N LYS A 260 16.97 -0.59 -21.38
CA LYS A 260 15.73 -1.32 -21.05
C LYS A 260 14.92 -1.78 -22.25
N ILE A 261 14.97 -1.02 -23.34
CA ILE A 261 14.13 -1.23 -24.51
C ILE A 261 14.96 -1.65 -25.71
N GLU A 262 16.03 -0.91 -26.04
CA GLU A 262 16.84 -1.19 -27.23
C GLU A 262 17.81 -2.38 -27.04
N PHE A 263 18.14 -2.73 -25.79
CA PHE A 263 18.90 -3.93 -25.42
C PHE A 263 18.39 -5.20 -26.13
N TRP A 264 17.07 -5.31 -26.29
CA TRP A 264 16.42 -6.45 -26.94
C TRP A 264 16.69 -6.57 -28.45
N ASN A 265 17.19 -5.52 -29.10
CA ASN A 265 17.58 -5.62 -30.52
C ASN A 265 18.79 -6.55 -30.72
N ASN A 266 19.66 -6.67 -29.71
CA ASN A 266 20.87 -7.47 -29.81
C ASN A 266 21.32 -7.98 -28.44
N VAL A 267 20.76 -9.13 -28.05
CA VAL A 267 21.13 -9.83 -26.83
C VAL A 267 22.24 -10.81 -27.18
N PHE A 268 23.50 -10.40 -27.04
CA PHE A 268 24.68 -11.24 -27.32
C PHE A 268 24.76 -11.83 -28.75
N GLY A 269 24.32 -11.06 -29.76
CA GLY A 269 24.29 -11.47 -31.16
C GLY A 269 22.92 -11.99 -31.62
N PHE A 270 21.96 -12.13 -30.72
CA PHE A 270 20.61 -12.58 -31.03
C PHE A 270 19.61 -11.42 -31.07
N ASP A 271 18.83 -11.33 -32.14
CA ASP A 271 17.73 -10.37 -32.26
C ASP A 271 16.51 -10.87 -31.46
N MET A 272 16.16 -10.16 -30.39
CA MET A 272 15.00 -10.39 -29.54
C MET A 272 14.00 -9.23 -29.62
N SER A 273 13.94 -8.52 -30.77
CA SER A 273 13.02 -7.39 -31.00
C SER A 273 11.54 -7.74 -30.86
N CYS A 274 11.17 -9.03 -30.84
CA CYS A 274 9.82 -9.46 -30.46
C CYS A 274 9.48 -9.09 -29.00
N ILE A 275 10.44 -9.18 -28.07
CA ILE A 275 10.29 -8.82 -26.66
C ILE A 275 10.26 -7.29 -26.50
N LYS A 276 11.05 -6.56 -27.30
CA LYS A 276 11.04 -5.09 -27.33
C LYS A 276 9.63 -4.52 -27.48
N LYS A 277 8.80 -5.13 -28.35
CA LYS A 277 7.41 -4.71 -28.57
C LYS A 277 6.57 -4.83 -27.29
N GLN A 278 6.81 -5.88 -26.50
CA GLN A 278 6.14 -6.09 -25.22
C GLN A 278 6.64 -5.09 -24.17
N ALA A 279 7.96 -4.94 -24.05
CA ALA A 279 8.58 -3.99 -23.11
C ALA A 279 8.14 -2.54 -23.36
N MET A 280 7.93 -2.13 -24.62
CA MET A 280 7.45 -0.80 -24.97
C MET A 280 5.99 -0.53 -24.51
N MET A 281 5.18 -1.58 -24.36
CA MET A 281 3.80 -1.46 -23.90
C MET A 281 3.69 -1.41 -22.37
N GLU A 282 4.75 -1.73 -21.64
CA GLU A 282 4.73 -1.81 -20.18
C GLU A 282 5.36 -0.55 -19.56
N PRO A 283 4.58 0.27 -18.83
CA PRO A 283 5.14 1.43 -18.13
C PRO A 283 6.12 1.00 -17.05
N LEU A 284 7.20 1.76 -16.85
CA LEU A 284 8.19 1.49 -15.80
C LEU A 284 7.97 2.38 -14.57
N VAL A 285 8.07 1.80 -13.37
CA VAL A 285 8.03 2.56 -12.11
C VAL A 285 9.45 2.84 -11.65
N ASN A 286 9.91 4.09 -11.83
CA ASN A 286 11.27 4.48 -11.46
C ASN A 286 11.37 5.95 -11.00
N THR A 287 12.46 6.27 -10.32
CA THR A 287 12.77 7.64 -9.90
C THR A 287 13.39 8.38 -11.08
N VAL A 288 12.81 9.53 -11.41
CA VAL A 288 13.25 10.40 -12.49
C VAL A 288 14.02 11.58 -11.90
N ASP A 289 15.18 11.92 -12.46
CA ASP A 289 15.93 13.11 -12.05
C ASP A 289 15.24 14.37 -12.60
N GLN A 290 15.13 15.42 -11.77
CA GLN A 290 14.60 16.71 -12.19
C GLN A 290 15.29 17.28 -13.44
N LYS A 291 16.57 16.97 -13.66
CA LYS A 291 17.34 17.41 -14.83
C LYS A 291 16.86 16.78 -16.14
N GLN A 292 16.20 15.62 -16.07
CA GLN A 292 15.66 14.93 -17.25
C GLN A 292 14.38 15.57 -17.77
N ILE A 293 13.71 16.41 -16.96
CA ILE A 293 12.47 17.08 -17.37
C ILE A 293 12.75 18.08 -18.50
N VAL A 294 12.03 17.93 -19.62
CA VAL A 294 12.14 18.77 -20.82
C VAL A 294 10.98 19.77 -20.92
N THR A 295 9.81 19.43 -20.38
CA THR A 295 8.59 20.25 -20.50
C THR A 295 8.08 20.74 -19.15
N ASN A 296 7.15 21.68 -19.18
CA ASN A 296 6.30 21.93 -18.03
C ASN A 296 5.48 20.67 -17.65
N CYS A 297 4.77 20.72 -16.52
CA CYS A 297 3.80 19.71 -16.14
C CYS A 297 2.37 20.15 -16.50
N HIS A 298 1.51 19.19 -16.83
CA HIS A 298 0.09 19.41 -17.10
C HIS A 298 -0.77 18.59 -16.14
N LEU A 299 -1.75 19.22 -15.50
CA LEU A 299 -2.75 18.52 -14.67
C LEU A 299 -3.73 17.77 -15.58
N LEU A 300 -3.77 16.45 -15.48
CA LEU A 300 -4.69 15.61 -16.25
C LEU A 300 -6.07 15.55 -15.60
N LYS A 301 -6.10 15.25 -14.29
CA LYS A 301 -7.35 15.02 -13.58
C LYS A 301 -7.16 15.28 -12.09
N THR A 302 -8.06 16.05 -11.51
CA THR A 302 -8.26 16.12 -10.05
C THR A 302 -9.46 15.26 -9.69
N MET A 303 -9.30 14.46 -8.66
CA MET A 303 -10.25 13.49 -8.14
C MET A 303 -10.61 13.87 -6.71
N ASP A 304 -11.87 14.26 -6.49
CA ASP A 304 -12.43 14.45 -5.15
C ASP A 304 -12.87 13.08 -4.64
N ILE A 305 -12.02 12.46 -3.84
CA ILE A 305 -12.18 11.10 -3.32
C ILE A 305 -13.48 11.00 -2.50
N SER A 306 -13.94 12.10 -1.90
CA SER A 306 -15.21 12.09 -1.16
C SER A 306 -16.46 11.97 -2.05
N LYS A 307 -16.32 12.19 -3.37
CA LYS A 307 -17.44 12.22 -4.34
C LYS A 307 -17.32 11.25 -5.52
N MET A 308 -16.19 10.57 -5.69
CA MET A 308 -15.96 9.56 -6.74
C MET A 308 -16.88 8.33 -6.70
N VAL A 309 -17.61 8.05 -7.77
CA VAL A 309 -18.36 6.80 -7.94
C VAL A 309 -17.60 5.76 -8.77
N LEU A 310 -18.03 4.50 -8.73
CA LEU A 310 -17.51 3.44 -9.59
C LEU A 310 -17.60 3.88 -11.06
N GLY A 311 -16.44 3.95 -11.73
CA GLY A 311 -16.32 4.43 -13.11
C GLY A 311 -15.64 5.79 -13.24
N ASP A 312 -15.60 6.62 -12.19
CA ASP A 312 -14.93 7.94 -12.24
C ASP A 312 -13.40 7.83 -12.37
N ALA A 313 -12.84 6.67 -12.02
CA ALA A 313 -11.45 6.31 -12.26
C ALA A 313 -11.13 6.07 -13.75
N SER A 314 -12.15 5.84 -14.60
CA SER A 314 -11.98 5.75 -16.05
C SER A 314 -12.20 7.12 -16.68
N PHE A 315 -11.15 7.72 -17.23
CA PHE A 315 -11.23 9.08 -17.78
C PHE A 315 -10.43 9.23 -19.07
N THR A 316 -10.78 10.26 -19.83
CA THR A 316 -9.96 10.78 -20.93
C THR A 316 -9.70 12.25 -20.67
N ALA A 317 -8.44 12.64 -20.61
CA ALA A 317 -8.01 14.01 -20.36
C ALA A 317 -7.14 14.52 -21.51
N PRO A 318 -7.45 15.70 -22.09
CA PRO A 318 -6.52 16.37 -22.99
C PRO A 318 -5.31 16.88 -22.20
N PHE A 319 -4.16 16.98 -22.85
CA PHE A 319 -2.98 17.61 -22.27
C PHE A 319 -2.26 18.49 -23.29
N LYS A 320 -1.54 19.48 -22.75
CA LYS A 320 -0.67 20.39 -23.50
C LYS A 320 0.63 20.58 -22.73
N LEU A 321 1.72 20.05 -23.27
CA LEU A 321 3.08 20.17 -22.72
C LEU A 321 3.89 21.14 -23.57
N ILE A 322 4.55 22.10 -22.94
CA ILE A 322 5.36 23.14 -23.57
C ILE A 322 6.82 22.85 -23.21
N ALA A 323 7.69 22.78 -24.22
CA ALA A 323 9.12 22.57 -24.02
C ALA A 323 9.76 23.79 -23.34
N GLU A 324 10.48 23.52 -22.25
CA GLU A 324 11.25 24.51 -21.49
C GLU A 324 12.69 24.65 -22.03
N ARG A 325 13.12 23.72 -22.89
CA ARG A 325 14.45 23.73 -23.54
C ARG A 325 14.45 22.93 -24.84
N ASP A 326 15.45 23.18 -25.68
CA ASP A 326 15.77 22.34 -26.84
C ASP A 326 16.29 20.98 -26.37
N ASP A 327 15.62 19.88 -26.71
CA ASP A 327 16.02 18.53 -26.29
C ASP A 327 15.33 17.40 -27.09
N TYR A 328 15.61 16.16 -26.69
CA TYR A 328 14.93 14.95 -27.14
C TYR A 328 13.97 14.42 -26.08
N ILE A 329 12.74 14.08 -26.48
CA ILE A 329 11.76 13.44 -25.60
C ILE A 329 11.69 11.95 -25.91
N HIS A 330 11.94 11.16 -24.88
CA HIS A 330 11.97 9.70 -24.94
C HIS A 330 10.76 9.05 -24.27
N ALA A 331 10.19 9.72 -23.25
CA ALA A 331 9.06 9.21 -22.49
C ALA A 331 8.17 10.34 -21.94
N PHE A 332 6.91 10.00 -21.69
CA PHE A 332 6.08 10.77 -20.76
C PHE A 332 6.24 10.22 -19.35
N VAL A 333 6.09 11.09 -18.35
CA VAL A 333 6.13 10.72 -16.94
C VAL A 333 4.84 11.17 -16.28
N ALA A 334 4.10 10.20 -15.73
CA ALA A 334 2.92 10.44 -14.93
C ALA A 334 3.27 10.34 -13.43
N TYR A 335 2.73 11.27 -12.64
CA TYR A 335 2.88 11.29 -11.19
C TYR A 335 1.65 11.94 -10.56
N PHE A 336 1.46 11.78 -9.26
CA PHE A 336 0.30 12.31 -8.56
C PHE A 336 0.65 13.06 -7.28
N ASP A 337 -0.23 13.99 -6.93
CA ASP A 337 -0.21 14.73 -5.68
C ASP A 337 -1.44 14.34 -4.86
N VAL A 338 -1.27 14.32 -3.54
CA VAL A 338 -2.32 13.99 -2.58
C VAL A 338 -2.48 15.15 -1.61
N SER A 339 -3.72 15.60 -1.42
CA SER A 339 -4.06 16.73 -0.56
C SER A 339 -5.06 16.32 0.52
N PHE A 340 -4.90 16.90 1.70
CA PHE A 340 -5.78 16.75 2.86
C PHE A 340 -6.43 18.12 3.13
N THR A 341 -7.42 18.50 2.32
CA THR A 341 -8.02 19.85 2.36
C THR A 341 -8.90 20.08 3.59
N LYS A 342 -9.34 19.00 4.24
CA LYS A 342 -10.18 19.04 5.45
C LYS A 342 -9.37 19.22 6.74
N CYS A 343 -8.04 19.22 6.68
CA CYS A 343 -7.19 19.53 7.82
C CYS A 343 -7.14 21.03 8.11
N HIS A 344 -6.96 21.41 9.37
CA HIS A 344 -6.80 22.82 9.80
C HIS A 344 -5.62 23.55 9.13
N LYS A 345 -4.60 22.79 8.72
CA LYS A 345 -3.50 23.23 7.87
C LYS A 345 -3.58 22.47 6.56
N LEU A 346 -3.25 23.14 5.46
CA LEU A 346 -3.10 22.49 4.17
C LEU A 346 -1.94 21.49 4.28
N MET A 347 -2.29 20.21 4.20
CA MET A 347 -1.35 19.09 4.27
C MET A 347 -1.44 18.32 2.95
N GLY A 348 -0.32 17.73 2.53
CA GLY A 348 -0.25 16.96 1.30
C GLY A 348 1.18 16.57 0.96
N PHE A 349 1.32 15.72 -0.04
CA PHE A 349 2.62 15.39 -0.61
C PHE A 349 2.49 15.16 -2.11
N SER A 350 3.61 15.35 -2.80
CA SER A 350 3.72 15.15 -4.24
C SER A 350 4.69 14.01 -4.53
N THR A 351 4.33 13.16 -5.48
CA THR A 351 5.23 12.12 -6.03
C THR A 351 5.99 12.61 -7.26
N GLY A 352 5.89 13.90 -7.60
CA GLY A 352 6.56 14.47 -8.78
C GLY A 352 8.08 14.42 -8.71
N PRO A 353 8.78 14.40 -9.85
CA PRO A 353 10.26 14.32 -9.87
C PRO A 353 10.97 15.54 -9.26
N ARG A 354 10.26 16.66 -9.08
CA ARG A 354 10.78 17.85 -8.38
C ARG A 354 10.62 17.78 -6.86
N SER A 355 9.90 16.77 -6.36
CA SER A 355 9.58 16.57 -4.95
C SER A 355 10.50 15.51 -4.33
N ARG A 356 10.45 15.37 -2.99
CA ARG A 356 11.20 14.30 -2.30
C ARG A 356 10.69 12.94 -2.78
N ALA A 357 11.61 12.06 -3.15
CA ALA A 357 11.28 10.72 -3.61
C ALA A 357 10.43 9.95 -2.57
N THR A 358 9.38 9.30 -3.07
CA THR A 358 8.49 8.41 -2.32
C THR A 358 8.66 6.97 -2.83
N HIS A 359 8.08 5.99 -2.14
CA HIS A 359 8.12 4.60 -2.59
C HIS A 359 7.38 4.39 -3.92
N TRP A 360 6.39 5.23 -4.24
CA TRP A 360 5.69 5.20 -5.54
C TRP A 360 6.57 5.60 -6.73
N LYS A 361 7.65 6.37 -6.48
CA LYS A 361 8.48 6.95 -7.53
C LYS A 361 7.61 7.66 -8.60
N GLN A 362 7.86 7.44 -9.89
CA GLN A 362 7.05 7.93 -11.00
C GLN A 362 6.79 6.83 -12.04
N THR A 363 5.73 6.99 -12.84
CA THR A 363 5.40 6.07 -13.93
C THR A 363 5.91 6.62 -15.26
N VAL A 364 6.85 5.91 -15.89
CA VAL A 364 7.50 6.28 -17.14
C VAL A 364 6.88 5.51 -18.30
N LEU A 365 6.40 6.25 -19.31
CA LEU A 365 5.71 5.78 -20.51
C LEU A 365 6.59 6.06 -21.73
N TYR A 366 7.42 5.08 -22.14
CA TYR A 366 8.33 5.25 -23.28
C TYR A 366 7.59 5.39 -24.60
N LEU A 367 8.04 6.35 -25.41
CA LEU A 367 7.52 6.57 -26.75
C LEU A 367 8.23 5.66 -27.76
N GLU A 368 7.48 5.14 -28.72
CA GLU A 368 8.05 4.42 -29.87
C GLU A 368 9.04 5.30 -30.63
N ASP A 369 8.63 6.53 -30.98
CA ASP A 369 9.43 7.52 -31.68
C ASP A 369 10.13 8.46 -30.69
N VAL A 370 11.40 8.80 -30.91
CA VAL A 370 12.10 9.85 -30.17
C VAL A 370 11.74 11.21 -30.77
N LEU A 371 11.20 12.12 -29.96
CA LEU A 371 10.72 13.41 -30.45
C LEU A 371 11.82 14.46 -30.29
N THR A 372 12.23 15.10 -31.39
CA THR A 372 13.10 16.28 -31.32
C THR A 372 12.26 17.52 -31.12
N ILE A 373 12.40 18.21 -29.99
CA ILE A 373 11.61 19.38 -29.65
C ILE A 373 12.50 20.59 -29.38
N CYS A 374 12.03 21.78 -29.76
CA CYS A 374 12.70 23.02 -29.43
C CYS A 374 11.94 23.79 -28.34
N GLU A 375 12.63 24.65 -27.60
CA GLU A 375 12.05 25.52 -26.58
C GLU A 375 10.85 26.31 -27.13
N GLY A 376 9.77 26.33 -26.35
CA GLY A 376 8.50 26.97 -26.70
C GLY A 376 7.59 26.15 -27.63
N GLU A 377 8.08 25.05 -28.22
CA GLU A 377 7.23 24.13 -28.98
C GLU A 377 6.32 23.35 -28.04
N THR A 378 5.23 22.81 -28.59
CA THR A 378 4.17 22.20 -27.79
C THR A 378 3.81 20.81 -28.30
N ILE A 379 3.69 19.86 -27.38
CA ILE A 379 3.06 18.56 -27.59
C ILE A 379 1.61 18.65 -27.12
N ILE A 380 0.68 18.29 -27.99
CA ILE A 380 -0.75 18.28 -27.70
C ILE A 380 -1.26 16.87 -27.83
N GLY A 381 -2.14 16.45 -26.92
CA GLY A 381 -2.62 15.09 -26.93
C GLY A 381 -3.80 14.86 -26.01
N SER A 382 -4.14 13.59 -25.86
CA SER A 382 -5.08 13.11 -24.86
C SER A 382 -4.62 11.78 -24.28
N MET A 383 -4.75 11.63 -22.97
CA MET A 383 -4.50 10.39 -22.25
C MET A 383 -5.84 9.80 -21.79
N THR A 384 -6.07 8.54 -22.14
CA THR A 384 -7.21 7.75 -21.67
C THR A 384 -6.69 6.68 -20.72
N VAL A 385 -7.32 6.56 -19.56
CA VAL A 385 -6.99 5.58 -18.53
C VAL A 385 -8.26 4.83 -18.17
N ALA A 386 -8.21 3.50 -18.17
CA ALA A 386 -9.34 2.64 -17.78
C ALA A 386 -8.86 1.31 -17.19
N PRO A 387 -9.62 0.69 -16.27
CA PRO A 387 -9.37 -0.68 -15.83
C PRO A 387 -9.45 -1.68 -16.99
N ASN A 388 -8.60 -2.69 -16.99
CA ASN A 388 -8.63 -3.74 -18.00
C ASN A 388 -9.89 -4.60 -17.87
N LYS A 389 -10.44 -5.05 -19.00
CA LYS A 389 -11.68 -5.84 -19.05
C LYS A 389 -11.56 -7.25 -18.45
N LYS A 390 -10.36 -7.84 -18.45
CA LYS A 390 -10.13 -9.21 -17.95
C LYS A 390 -9.70 -9.20 -16.49
N ASN A 391 -8.71 -8.37 -16.16
CA ASN A 391 -8.25 -8.17 -14.79
C ASN A 391 -8.46 -6.71 -14.40
N PRO A 392 -9.48 -6.36 -13.61
CA PRO A 392 -9.75 -4.98 -13.21
C PRO A 392 -8.63 -4.29 -12.43
N ARG A 393 -7.62 -5.05 -11.96
CA ARG A 393 -6.40 -4.54 -11.32
C ARG A 393 -5.39 -3.99 -12.33
N ASP A 394 -5.34 -4.55 -13.54
CA ASP A 394 -4.51 -4.02 -14.60
C ASP A 394 -5.12 -2.70 -15.11
N VAL A 395 -4.27 -1.76 -15.52
CA VAL A 395 -4.68 -0.47 -16.07
C VAL A 395 -4.30 -0.40 -17.55
N ASP A 396 -5.31 -0.19 -18.39
CA ASP A 396 -5.13 0.08 -19.81
C ASP A 396 -4.98 1.61 -20.00
N ILE A 397 -3.87 2.02 -20.63
CA ILE A 397 -3.55 3.42 -20.88
C ILE A 397 -3.41 3.63 -22.38
N MET A 398 -4.12 4.60 -22.95
CA MET A 398 -3.95 5.03 -24.34
C MET A 398 -3.51 6.48 -24.37
N VAL A 399 -2.38 6.76 -25.02
CA VAL A 399 -1.87 8.11 -25.21
C VAL A 399 -1.92 8.46 -26.69
N LYS A 400 -2.69 9.49 -27.02
CA LYS A 400 -2.68 10.14 -28.34
C LYS A 400 -1.85 11.40 -28.22
N TYR A 401 -0.86 11.58 -29.09
CA TYR A 401 -0.03 12.78 -29.06
C TYR A 401 0.34 13.23 -30.47
N SER A 402 0.47 14.54 -30.63
CA SER A 402 0.97 15.17 -31.83
C SER A 402 1.93 16.30 -31.49
N LEU A 403 2.96 16.43 -32.32
CA LEU A 403 3.93 17.50 -32.29
C LEU A 403 4.10 17.98 -33.73
N SER A 404 3.93 19.28 -33.94
CA SER A 404 4.23 19.95 -35.21
C SER A 404 5.29 21.02 -34.95
N GLY A 405 6.50 20.56 -34.66
CA GLY A 405 7.67 21.38 -34.36
C GLY A 405 8.51 21.69 -35.61
N ARG A 406 9.56 22.50 -35.43
CA ARG A 406 10.48 22.87 -36.50
C ARG A 406 11.31 21.70 -37.02
N ARG A 407 11.66 20.76 -36.14
CA ARG A 407 12.56 19.62 -36.42
C ARG A 407 11.86 18.26 -36.44
N CYS A 408 10.62 18.19 -35.95
CA CYS A 408 9.87 16.95 -35.85
C CYS A 408 8.38 17.24 -36.09
N VAL A 409 7.76 16.46 -36.97
CA VAL A 409 6.31 16.44 -37.15
C VAL A 409 5.85 15.00 -36.96
N VAL A 410 5.08 14.74 -35.91
CA VAL A 410 4.61 13.40 -35.56
C VAL A 410 3.17 13.45 -35.06
N SER A 411 2.42 12.38 -35.32
CA SER A 411 1.10 12.14 -34.75
C SER A 411 0.94 10.64 -34.52
N ARG A 412 0.78 10.22 -33.28
CA ARG A 412 0.75 8.81 -32.87
C ARG A 412 -0.35 8.53 -31.86
N VAL A 413 -0.74 7.26 -31.82
CA VAL A 413 -1.56 6.66 -30.78
C VAL A 413 -0.80 5.46 -30.27
N GLN A 414 -0.47 5.45 -28.98
CA GLN A 414 0.25 4.36 -28.34
C GLN A 414 -0.57 3.81 -27.18
N PHE A 415 -0.51 2.49 -27.01
CA PHE A 415 -1.23 1.76 -25.98
C PHE A 415 -0.21 1.17 -25.00
N TYR A 416 -0.53 1.28 -23.73
CA TYR A 416 0.24 0.71 -22.64
C TYR A 416 -0.69 -0.10 -21.74
N LYS A 417 -0.11 -1.09 -21.08
CA LYS A 417 -0.81 -1.92 -20.10
C LYS A 417 0.06 -2.03 -18.86
N MET A 418 -0.41 -1.45 -17.76
CA MET A 418 0.19 -1.61 -16.44
C MET A 418 -0.44 -2.86 -15.80
N ARG A 419 0.38 -3.84 -15.46
CA ARG A 419 -0.03 -5.12 -14.87
C ARG A 419 0.58 -5.27 -13.50
#